data_AF-A0A7S3HC66-F1
#
_entry.id   AF-A0A7S3HC66-F1
#
_cell.length_a   1.000
_cell.length_b   1.000
_cell.length_c   1.000
_cell.angle_alpha   90.00
_cell.angle_beta   90.00
_cell.angle_gamma   90.00
#
_symmetry.space_group_name_H-M   'P 1'
#
loop_
_entity.id
_entity.type
_entity.pdbx_description
1 polymer ?
#
loop_
_entity_poly.entity_id
_entity_poly.type
_entity_poly.pdbx_seq_one_letter_code
_entity_poly.pdbx_strand_id
1 'polypeptide(L)'
;MDDKEGPPSAKAIDEGYNQTYLIMANAKSDGESKTEDNHEVFFRCGNWCYKGTIQFGGVEVNTEELPILIPLLQKQQGSLRYYCNAKSVPATSDYTEPLKFLEDASEFIAQELLSESVDKELRKMASVFPWIDDDNSSTYFELALSLVPAYMSKIKMIASKTYTRGLILIQSTT
;
A
#
# COMPACT_ATOMS: atom_id res chain seq x y z
N MET A 1 -15.80 33.04 27.63
CA MET A 1 -14.67 32.13 27.37
C MET A 1 -15.30 30.84 26.91
N ASP A 2 -15.52 30.73 25.60
CA ASP A 2 -16.12 29.55 24.95
C ASP A 2 -15.05 28.99 24.01
N ASP A 3 -14.19 28.13 24.54
CA ASP A 3 -13.37 27.25 23.71
C ASP A 3 -14.17 25.96 23.51
N LYS A 4 -15.04 25.96 22.49
CA LYS A 4 -15.56 24.70 21.95
C LYS A 4 -14.43 24.02 21.20
N GLU A 5 -13.78 23.06 21.85
CA GLU A 5 -12.96 22.06 21.16
C GLU A 5 -13.81 21.42 20.06
N GLY A 6 -13.53 21.81 18.81
CA GLY A 6 -14.03 21.08 17.65
C GLY A 6 -13.50 19.64 17.68
N PRO A 7 -14.15 18.71 16.95
CA PRO A 7 -13.65 17.35 16.83
C PRO A 7 -12.18 17.41 16.41
N PRO A 8 -11.31 16.51 16.93
CA PRO A 8 -9.89 16.55 16.63
C PRO A 8 -9.73 16.59 15.12
N SER A 9 -9.12 17.67 14.62
CA SER A 9 -8.82 17.85 13.21
C SER A 9 -7.94 16.69 12.76
N ALA A 10 -8.57 15.62 12.28
CA ALA A 10 -7.90 14.38 11.95
C ALA A 10 -6.95 14.64 10.79
N LYS A 11 -5.66 14.48 11.06
CA LYS A 11 -4.58 14.68 10.10
C LYS A 11 -4.81 13.84 8.83
N ALA A 12 -4.37 14.36 7.69
CA ALA A 12 -4.46 13.69 6.40
C ALA A 12 -3.61 12.41 6.38
N ILE A 13 -3.94 11.46 5.49
CA ILE A 13 -3.19 10.20 5.32
C ILE A 13 -1.70 10.45 5.03
N ASP A 14 -1.41 11.56 4.35
CA ASP A 14 -0.05 11.98 4.00
C ASP A 14 0.80 12.47 5.21
N GLU A 15 0.20 12.59 6.40
CA GLU A 15 0.93 12.84 7.66
C GLU A 15 1.23 11.56 8.47
N GLY A 16 0.78 10.39 8.00
CA GLY A 16 1.02 9.09 8.62
C GLY A 16 2.36 8.44 8.22
N TYR A 17 2.74 7.36 8.91
CA TYR A 17 3.85 6.51 8.45
C TYR A 17 3.39 5.73 7.22
N ASN A 18 4.02 5.99 6.07
CA ASN A 18 3.78 5.27 4.83
C ASN A 18 5.05 4.52 4.40
N GLN A 19 4.92 3.21 4.24
CA GLN A 19 5.93 2.37 3.62
C GLN A 19 5.32 1.72 2.38
N THR A 20 5.86 1.98 1.21
CA THR A 20 5.34 1.43 -0.06
C THR A 20 6.47 0.76 -0.84
N TYR A 21 6.22 -0.46 -1.29
CA TYR A 21 7.04 -1.22 -2.22
C TYR A 21 6.29 -1.34 -3.54
N LEU A 22 6.94 -1.01 -4.64
CA LEU A 22 6.39 -1.16 -5.98
C LEU A 22 7.44 -1.88 -6.82
N ILE A 23 7.05 -3.00 -7.40
CA ILE A 23 7.90 -3.87 -8.22
C ILE A 23 7.34 -3.84 -9.64
N MET A 24 8.18 -3.46 -10.59
CA MET A 24 7.81 -3.43 -12.01
C MET A 24 7.76 -4.85 -12.58
N ALA A 25 6.83 -5.09 -13.50
CA ALA A 25 6.81 -6.28 -14.32
C ALA A 25 7.99 -6.24 -15.30
N ASN A 26 8.67 -7.38 -15.46
CA ASN A 26 9.71 -7.50 -16.48
C ASN A 26 9.07 -7.39 -17.85
N ALA A 27 9.75 -6.72 -18.78
CA ALA A 27 9.35 -6.76 -20.19
C ALA A 27 9.33 -8.22 -20.64
N LYS A 28 8.23 -8.67 -21.25
CA LYS A 28 8.14 -10.00 -21.84
C LYS A 28 9.24 -10.11 -22.90
N SER A 29 10.23 -10.99 -22.69
CA SER A 29 11.23 -11.27 -23.70
C SER A 29 10.64 -12.21 -24.74
N ASP A 30 10.54 -11.76 -25.99
CA ASP A 30 10.07 -12.57 -27.14
C ASP A 30 11.11 -13.64 -27.58
N GLY A 31 11.94 -14.15 -26.67
CA GLY A 31 12.95 -15.16 -26.98
C GLY A 31 13.45 -15.91 -25.74
N GLU A 32 13.84 -17.16 -25.93
CA GLU A 32 14.35 -18.15 -24.95
C GLU A 32 15.66 -17.75 -24.23
N SER A 33 15.91 -16.46 -24.01
CA SER A 33 16.96 -16.01 -23.12
C SER A 33 16.37 -15.99 -21.71
N LYS A 34 16.97 -16.73 -20.77
CA LYS A 34 16.66 -16.61 -19.34
C LYS A 34 16.71 -15.12 -18.98
N THR A 35 15.55 -14.48 -18.86
CA THR A 35 15.48 -13.11 -18.36
C THR A 35 16.11 -13.15 -16.98
N GLU A 36 17.19 -12.38 -16.79
CA GLU A 36 17.70 -12.15 -15.46
C GLU A 36 16.53 -11.69 -14.58
N ASP A 37 16.41 -12.26 -13.39
CA ASP A 37 15.38 -11.97 -12.38
C ASP A 37 15.58 -10.56 -11.79
N ASN A 38 15.79 -9.58 -12.65
CA ASN A 38 16.15 -8.20 -12.34
C ASN A 38 14.90 -7.35 -12.47
N HIS A 39 14.30 -7.04 -11.33
CA HIS A 39 13.10 -6.20 -11.29
C HIS A 39 13.47 -4.78 -10.92
N GLU A 40 13.01 -3.81 -11.72
CA GLU A 40 13.01 -2.42 -11.27
C GLU A 40 12.04 -2.25 -10.10
N VAL A 41 12.51 -1.58 -9.06
CA VAL A 41 11.73 -1.34 -7.85
C VAL A 41 11.72 0.13 -7.48
N PHE A 42 10.60 0.54 -6.89
CA PHE A 42 10.44 1.80 -6.19
C PHE A 42 10.09 1.51 -4.73
N PHE A 43 10.73 2.24 -3.83
CA PHE A 43 10.51 2.14 -2.40
C PHE A 43 10.28 3.52 -1.79
N ARG A 44 9.19 3.68 -1.03
CA ARG A 44 8.90 4.86 -0.22
C ARG A 44 8.95 4.50 1.26
N CYS A 45 9.63 5.33 2.05
CA CYS A 45 9.56 5.33 3.51
C CYS A 45 9.35 6.77 4.00
N GLY A 46 8.14 7.05 4.48
CA GLY A 46 7.71 8.41 4.80
C GLY A 46 7.81 9.31 3.58
N ASN A 47 8.66 10.34 3.65
CA ASN A 47 8.86 11.32 2.59
C ASN A 47 10.02 10.99 1.63
N TRP A 48 10.69 9.86 1.82
CA TRP A 48 11.89 9.52 1.06
C TRP A 48 11.60 8.39 0.08
N CYS A 49 11.90 8.64 -1.20
CA CYS A 49 11.74 7.66 -2.26
C CYS A 49 13.09 7.20 -2.77
N TYR A 50 13.18 5.91 -3.06
CA TYR A 50 14.37 5.22 -3.54
C TYR A 50 13.99 4.37 -4.74
N LYS A 51 14.93 4.15 -5.65
CA LYS A 51 14.76 3.25 -6.78
C LYS A 51 16.03 2.46 -7.06
N GLY A 52 15.85 1.34 -7.75
CA GLY A 52 16.95 0.49 -8.15
C GLY A 52 16.44 -0.79 -8.79
N THR A 53 17.31 -1.79 -8.83
CA THR A 53 16.99 -3.12 -9.33
C THR A 53 17.25 -4.14 -8.23
N ILE A 54 16.32 -5.08 -8.05
CA ILE A 54 16.41 -6.14 -7.06
C ILE A 54 16.30 -7.49 -7.77
N GLN A 55 17.02 -8.48 -7.23
CA GLN A 55 16.89 -9.87 -7.61
C GLN A 55 16.15 -10.65 -6.53
N PHE A 56 15.12 -11.40 -6.90
CA PHE A 56 14.33 -12.21 -5.97
C PHE A 56 14.87 -13.63 -5.81
N GLY A 57 15.85 -14.03 -6.63
CA GLY A 57 16.60 -15.28 -6.47
C GLY A 57 15.72 -16.52 -6.68
N GLY A 58 14.72 -16.41 -7.56
CA GLY A 58 13.76 -17.48 -7.83
C GLY A 58 12.54 -17.51 -6.89
N VAL A 59 12.39 -16.54 -5.98
CA VAL A 59 11.14 -16.31 -5.25
C VAL A 59 10.13 -15.67 -6.19
N GLU A 60 8.93 -16.24 -6.27
CA GLU A 60 7.87 -15.65 -7.08
C GLU A 60 7.36 -14.34 -6.47
N VAL A 61 7.16 -13.33 -7.31
CA VAL A 61 6.58 -12.05 -6.89
C VAL A 61 5.06 -12.15 -7.00
N ASN A 62 4.40 -12.50 -5.90
CA ASN A 62 2.95 -12.52 -5.75
C ASN A 62 2.54 -12.20 -4.29
N THR A 63 1.25 -12.04 -4.03
CA THR A 63 0.74 -11.68 -2.70
C THR A 63 0.95 -12.77 -1.64
N GLU A 64 0.91 -14.06 -2.03
CA GLU A 64 1.12 -15.19 -1.11
C GLU A 64 2.53 -15.19 -0.53
N GLU A 65 3.51 -14.75 -1.32
CA GLU A 65 4.92 -14.67 -0.96
C GLU A 65 5.31 -13.39 -0.20
N LEU A 66 4.37 -12.48 0.08
CA LEU A 66 4.65 -11.23 0.82
C LEU A 66 5.45 -11.41 2.13
N PRO A 67 5.18 -12.42 2.97
CA PRO A 67 5.97 -12.66 4.19
C PRO A 67 7.46 -12.91 3.92
N ILE A 68 7.81 -13.41 2.73
CA ILE A 68 9.18 -13.68 2.30
C ILE A 68 9.74 -12.49 1.50
N LEU A 69 8.93 -11.89 0.62
CA LEU A 69 9.30 -10.77 -0.22
C LEU A 69 9.67 -9.52 0.59
N ILE A 70 8.91 -9.20 1.64
CA ILE A 70 9.15 -7.99 2.44
C ILE A 70 10.54 -8.02 3.12
N PRO A 71 10.94 -9.08 3.86
CA PRO A 71 12.29 -9.19 4.39
C PRO A 71 13.38 -9.15 3.31
N LEU A 72 13.15 -9.76 2.15
CA LEU A 72 14.09 -9.75 1.03
C LEU A 72 14.29 -8.32 0.49
N LEU A 73 13.20 -7.59 0.29
CA LEU A 73 13.22 -6.18 -0.11
C LEU A 73 13.95 -5.32 0.93
N GLN A 74 13.70 -5.54 2.22
CA GLN A 74 14.36 -4.82 3.32
C GLN A 74 15.86 -5.09 3.36
N LYS A 75 16.29 -6.35 3.14
CA LYS A 75 17.71 -6.73 3.09
C LYS A 75 18.45 -6.05 1.93
N GLN A 76 17.77 -5.85 0.80
CA GLN A 76 18.33 -5.21 -0.39
C GLN A 76 18.10 -3.69 -0.42
N GLN A 77 17.34 -3.13 0.51
CA GLN A 77 17.00 -1.70 0.53
C GLN A 77 18.23 -0.78 0.56
N GLY A 78 19.33 -1.23 1.19
CA GLY A 78 20.58 -0.47 1.25
C GLY A 78 21.31 -0.29 -0.09
N SER A 79 20.98 -1.09 -1.12
CA SER A 79 21.53 -0.93 -2.47
C SER A 79 20.73 0.07 -3.34
N LEU A 80 19.52 0.44 -2.89
CA LEU A 80 18.66 1.37 -3.61
C LEU A 80 19.22 2.79 -3.54
N ARG A 81 19.10 3.51 -4.64
CA ARG A 81 19.55 4.89 -4.74
C ARG A 81 18.42 5.83 -4.38
N TYR A 82 18.75 6.88 -3.63
CA TYR A 82 17.81 7.97 -3.41
C TYR A 82 17.31 8.50 -4.75
N TYR A 83 15.99 8.66 -4.87
CA TYR A 83 15.34 9.11 -6.08
C TYR A 83 14.83 10.54 -5.92
N CYS A 84 13.91 10.78 -4.98
CA CYS A 84 13.31 12.09 -4.74
C CYS A 84 12.57 12.12 -3.40
N ASN A 85 12.05 13.30 -3.03
CA ASN A 85 11.03 13.40 -2.01
C ASN A 85 9.69 12.83 -2.54
N ALA A 86 8.87 12.24 -1.68
CA ALA A 86 7.58 11.65 -2.05
C ALA A 86 6.64 12.64 -2.75
N LYS A 87 6.67 13.92 -2.35
CA LYS A 87 5.88 14.99 -2.98
C LYS A 87 6.48 15.50 -4.30
N SER A 88 7.62 14.95 -4.69
CA SER A 88 8.39 15.36 -5.86
C SER A 88 8.65 14.20 -6.82
N VAL A 89 7.88 13.11 -6.72
CA VAL A 89 7.88 12.04 -7.74
C VAL A 89 7.52 12.69 -9.08
N PRO A 90 8.37 12.57 -10.12
CA PRO A 90 8.11 13.21 -11.40
C PRO A 90 6.81 12.70 -12.03
N ALA A 91 5.96 13.62 -12.51
CA ALA A 91 4.69 13.25 -13.15
C ALA A 91 4.86 12.33 -14.38
N THR A 92 6.03 12.36 -15.02
CA THR A 92 6.37 11.50 -16.17
C THR A 92 6.90 10.12 -15.79
N SER A 93 7.06 9.84 -14.49
CA SER A 93 7.51 8.53 -14.00
C SER A 93 6.40 7.48 -14.10
N ASP A 94 6.77 6.26 -14.49
CA ASP A 94 5.87 5.09 -14.46
C ASP A 94 5.35 4.74 -13.05
N TYR A 95 5.93 5.31 -11.98
CA TYR A 95 5.47 5.08 -10.61
C TYR A 95 4.29 5.98 -10.21
N THR A 96 4.07 7.10 -10.90
CA THR A 96 3.13 8.14 -10.45
C THR A 96 1.68 7.68 -10.42
N GLU A 97 1.18 7.08 -11.51
CA GLU A 97 -0.20 6.62 -11.57
C GLU A 97 -0.48 5.48 -10.57
N PRO A 98 0.36 4.44 -10.46
CA PRO A 98 0.18 3.39 -9.45
C PRO A 98 0.21 3.91 -8.00
N LEU A 99 1.12 4.84 -7.68
CA LEU A 99 1.20 5.41 -6.34
C LEU A 99 -0.05 6.23 -6.01
N LYS A 100 -0.53 7.02 -6.97
CA LYS A 100 -1.77 7.78 -6.81
C LYS A 100 -2.98 6.86 -6.65
N PHE A 101 -3.07 5.78 -7.43
CA PHE A 101 -4.15 4.81 -7.31
C PHE A 101 -4.22 4.21 -5.90
N LEU A 102 -3.07 3.86 -5.32
CA LEU A 102 -2.99 3.32 -3.97
C LEU A 102 -3.36 4.36 -2.90
N GLU A 103 -2.97 5.61 -3.11
CA GLU A 103 -3.35 6.73 -2.24
C GLU A 103 -4.86 6.99 -2.28
N ASP A 104 -5.45 7.11 -3.48
CA ASP A 104 -6.89 7.30 -3.69
C ASP A 104 -7.69 6.13 -3.07
N ALA A 105 -7.22 4.88 -3.23
CA ALA A 105 -7.85 3.71 -2.61
C ALA A 105 -7.76 3.73 -1.08
N SER A 106 -6.61 4.14 -0.53
CA SER A 106 -6.43 4.29 0.92
C SER A 106 -7.34 5.37 1.49
N GLU A 107 -7.46 6.49 0.78
CA GLU A 107 -8.34 7.59 1.17
C GLU A 107 -9.81 7.18 1.12
N PHE A 108 -10.22 6.48 0.06
CA PHE A 108 -11.58 5.94 -0.04
C PHE A 108 -11.90 5.01 1.15
N ILE A 109 -11.04 4.03 1.45
CA ILE A 109 -11.25 3.11 2.58
C ILE A 109 -11.34 3.88 3.90
N ALA A 110 -10.44 4.85 4.12
CA ALA A 110 -10.43 5.65 5.33
C ALA A 110 -11.68 6.54 5.45
N GLN A 111 -12.23 7.04 4.34
CA GLN A 111 -13.47 7.81 4.33
C GLN A 111 -14.68 6.92 4.60
N GLU A 112 -14.76 5.75 3.96
CA GLU A 112 -15.87 4.81 4.15
C GLU A 112 -15.94 4.29 5.59
N LEU A 113 -14.80 3.97 6.21
CA LEU A 113 -14.73 3.55 7.62
C LEU A 113 -15.20 4.64 8.60
N LEU A 114 -15.18 5.91 8.20
CA LEU A 114 -15.68 7.04 8.98
C LEU A 114 -17.08 7.49 8.57
N SER A 115 -17.68 6.82 7.58
CA SER A 115 -19.01 7.19 7.10
C SER A 115 -20.08 6.82 8.13
N GLU A 116 -21.10 7.68 8.25
CA GLU A 116 -22.25 7.42 9.13
C GLU A 116 -22.98 6.12 8.74
N SER A 117 -22.97 5.78 7.45
CA SER A 117 -23.60 4.56 6.95
C SER A 117 -22.90 3.31 7.48
N VAL A 118 -21.56 3.27 7.41
CA VAL A 118 -20.78 2.14 7.91
C VAL A 118 -20.84 2.06 9.44
N ASP A 119 -20.72 3.18 10.16
CA ASP A 119 -20.86 3.21 11.63
C ASP A 119 -22.22 2.67 12.08
N LYS A 120 -23.30 3.10 11.41
CA LYS A 120 -24.66 2.62 11.73
C LYS A 120 -24.80 1.11 11.52
N GLU A 121 -24.27 0.59 10.42
CA GLU A 121 -24.39 -0.86 10.14
C GLU A 121 -23.49 -1.68 11.07
N LEU A 122 -22.29 -1.19 11.41
CA LEU A 122 -21.40 -1.84 12.38
C LEU A 122 -22.06 -1.92 13.76
N ARG A 123 -22.66 -0.84 14.27
CA ARG A 123 -23.40 -0.85 15.55
C ARG A 123 -24.55 -1.84 15.57
N LYS A 124 -25.29 -1.91 14.46
CA LYS A 124 -26.38 -2.88 14.30
C LYS A 124 -25.83 -4.31 14.33
N MET A 125 -24.74 -4.59 13.62
CA MET A 125 -24.12 -5.91 13.60
C MET A 125 -23.51 -6.29 14.95
N ALA A 126 -22.91 -5.34 15.68
CA ALA A 126 -22.36 -5.59 17.02
C ALA A 126 -23.42 -6.09 18.00
N SER A 127 -24.67 -5.62 17.88
CA SER A 127 -25.79 -6.13 18.68
C SER A 127 -26.18 -7.58 18.39
N VAL A 128 -25.84 -8.08 17.19
CA VAL A 128 -26.12 -9.45 16.74
C VAL A 128 -24.90 -10.36 16.96
N PHE A 129 -23.70 -9.79 16.83
CA PHE A 129 -22.43 -10.47 16.83
C PHE A 129 -21.50 -9.84 17.88
N PRO A 130 -21.57 -10.31 19.16
CA PRO A 130 -20.81 -9.70 20.26
C PRO A 130 -19.28 -9.72 20.08
N TRP A 131 -18.76 -10.59 19.21
CA TRP A 131 -17.33 -10.64 18.89
C TRP A 131 -16.83 -9.37 18.18
N ILE A 132 -17.73 -8.58 17.58
CA ILE A 132 -17.36 -7.31 16.91
C ILE A 132 -16.84 -6.29 17.93
N ASP A 133 -17.35 -6.31 19.16
CA ASP A 133 -16.91 -5.44 20.26
C ASP A 133 -15.87 -6.13 21.18
N ASP A 134 -15.44 -7.35 20.84
CA ASP A 134 -14.42 -8.05 21.61
C ASP A 134 -13.02 -7.58 21.19
N ASP A 135 -12.40 -6.76 22.05
CA ASP A 135 -11.02 -6.27 21.90
C ASP A 135 -9.97 -7.40 21.83
N ASN A 136 -10.31 -8.63 22.22
CA ASN A 136 -9.42 -9.79 22.07
C ASN A 136 -9.53 -10.48 20.69
N SER A 137 -10.49 -10.06 19.85
CA SER A 137 -10.62 -10.61 18.50
C SER A 137 -9.55 -10.02 17.59
N SER A 138 -8.65 -10.87 17.08
CA SER A 138 -7.72 -10.49 16.01
C SER A 138 -8.46 -10.47 14.67
N THR A 139 -9.36 -9.51 14.50
CA THR A 139 -10.22 -9.39 13.33
C THR A 139 -9.50 -8.65 12.22
N TYR A 140 -9.42 -9.27 11.04
CA TYR A 140 -8.91 -8.65 9.82
C TYR A 140 -10.00 -8.65 8.76
N PHE A 141 -10.12 -7.55 8.03
CA PHE A 141 -10.98 -7.44 6.86
C PHE A 141 -10.12 -7.47 5.61
N GLU A 142 -10.44 -8.35 4.68
CA GLU A 142 -9.83 -8.36 3.36
C GLU A 142 -10.77 -7.63 2.38
N LEU A 143 -10.24 -6.60 1.74
CA LEU A 143 -10.95 -5.82 0.74
C LEU A 143 -10.26 -6.03 -0.61
N ALA A 144 -11.02 -6.49 -1.59
CA ALA A 144 -10.53 -6.69 -2.95
C ALA A 144 -11.15 -5.65 -3.90
N LEU A 145 -10.32 -5.13 -4.81
CA LEU A 145 -10.78 -4.26 -5.88
C LEU A 145 -11.32 -5.11 -7.03
N SER A 146 -12.52 -4.78 -7.51
CA SER A 146 -13.17 -5.51 -8.62
C SER A 146 -12.58 -5.18 -9.98
N LEU A 147 -11.98 -3.99 -10.13
CA LEU A 147 -11.35 -3.55 -11.35
C LEU A 147 -10.04 -2.83 -11.02
N VAL A 148 -8.97 -3.23 -11.71
CA VAL A 148 -7.66 -2.58 -11.60
C VAL A 148 -7.39 -1.83 -12.92
N PRO A 149 -6.98 -0.55 -12.88
CA PRO A 149 -6.71 0.23 -14.10
C PRO A 149 -5.63 -0.38 -14.98
N ALA A 150 -5.71 -0.15 -16.30
CA ALA A 150 -4.81 -0.75 -17.27
C ALA A 150 -3.32 -0.41 -17.06
N TYR A 151 -2.99 0.78 -16.53
CA TYR A 151 -1.61 1.17 -16.24
C TYR A 151 -0.94 0.29 -15.19
N MET A 152 -1.72 -0.41 -14.36
CA MET A 152 -1.21 -1.37 -13.37
C MET A 152 -0.66 -2.64 -14.02
N SER A 153 -0.90 -2.90 -15.31
CA SER A 153 -0.33 -4.07 -16.01
C SER A 153 1.21 -4.03 -16.10
N LYS A 154 1.81 -2.86 -15.88
CA LYS A 154 3.27 -2.68 -15.79
C LYS A 154 3.82 -3.01 -14.41
N ILE A 155 2.95 -3.25 -13.42
CA ILE A 155 3.30 -3.46 -12.03
C ILE A 155 3.16 -4.95 -11.76
N LYS A 156 4.24 -5.58 -11.29
CA LYS A 156 4.22 -6.98 -10.86
C LYS A 156 3.60 -7.13 -9.48
N MET A 157 3.91 -6.18 -8.60
CA MET A 157 3.32 -6.08 -7.29
C MET A 157 3.48 -4.66 -6.77
N ILE A 158 2.42 -4.12 -6.16
CA ILE A 158 2.53 -2.99 -5.25
C ILE A 158 2.06 -3.46 -3.89
N ALA A 159 2.76 -3.07 -2.83
CA ALA A 159 2.39 -3.36 -1.46
C ALA A 159 2.68 -2.15 -0.58
N SER A 160 1.73 -1.81 0.30
CA SER A 160 1.93 -0.73 1.26
C SER A 160 1.53 -1.14 2.67
N LYS A 161 2.20 -0.51 3.62
CA LYS A 161 1.82 -0.49 5.02
C LYS A 161 1.67 0.97 5.43
N THR A 162 0.44 1.35 5.76
CA THR A 162 0.10 2.72 6.13
C THR A 162 -0.51 2.75 7.52
N TYR A 163 0.04 3.60 8.39
CA TYR A 163 -0.57 3.91 9.68
C TYR A 163 -1.28 5.24 9.57
N THR A 164 -2.59 5.23 9.72
CA THR A 164 -3.40 6.43 9.66
C THR A 164 -4.59 6.30 10.59
N ARG A 165 -4.83 7.31 11.43
CA ARG A 165 -6.04 7.39 12.29
C ARG A 165 -6.27 6.15 13.18
N GLY A 166 -5.20 5.54 13.69
CA GLY A 166 -5.27 4.30 14.50
C GLY A 166 -5.47 3.01 13.69
N LEU A 167 -5.64 3.11 12.36
CA LEU A 167 -5.75 1.99 11.45
C LEU A 167 -4.37 1.59 10.91
N ILE A 168 -4.20 0.29 10.71
CA ILE A 168 -3.09 -0.29 9.97
C ILE A 168 -3.66 -0.81 8.65
N LEU A 169 -3.39 -0.11 7.56
CA LEU A 169 -3.77 -0.55 6.22
C LEU A 169 -2.61 -1.32 5.61
N ILE A 170 -2.86 -2.58 5.28
CA ILE A 170 -1.96 -3.43 4.48
C ILE A 170 -2.65 -3.64 3.14
N GLN A 171 -2.06 -3.13 2.08
CA GLN A 171 -2.63 -3.21 0.75
C GLN A 171 -1.66 -3.93 -0.16
N SER A 172 -2.18 -4.74 -1.08
CA SER A 172 -1.38 -5.27 -2.17
C SER A 172 -2.19 -5.43 -3.45
N THR A 173 -1.52 -5.36 -4.60
CA THR A 173 -2.12 -5.67 -5.90
C THR A 173 -1.04 -6.25 -6.81
N THR A 174 -1.41 -7.27 -7.59
CA THR A 174 -0.58 -7.99 -8.58
C THR A 174 -1.22 -7.96 -9.95
#